data_AF-A0A1S3QVK3-F1
#
_entry.id   AF-A0A1S3QVK3-F1
#
_cell.length_a   1.000
_cell.length_b   1.000
_cell.length_c   1.000
_cell.angle_alpha   90.00
_cell.angle_beta   90.00
_cell.angle_gamma   90.00
#
_symmetry.space_group_name_H-M   'P 1'
#
loop_
_entity.id
_entity.type
_entity.pdbx_description
1 polymer ?
#
loop_
_entity_poly.entity_id
_entity_poly.type
_entity_poly.pdbx_seq_one_letter_code
_entity_poly.pdbx_strand_id
1 'polypeptide(L)'
;MLYQCNALILVGDPHQLPPTVISQKAKELKYGQSLMARLVNNLDHYCKENKKPSPVVFLSCQYRMHPEICEFPSKHIYRKALKTD
;
A
#
# COMPACT_ATOMS: atom_id res chain seq x y z
N MET A 1 5.07 1.77 20.49
CA MET A 1 6.16 1.20 19.67
C MET A 1 7.30 0.84 20.61
N LEU A 2 7.97 -0.31 20.40
CA LEU A 2 9.10 -0.77 21.23
C LEU A 2 10.23 0.27 21.27
N TYR A 3 10.48 0.91 20.13
CA TYR A 3 11.41 2.02 19.99
C TYR A 3 10.57 3.29 19.93
N GLN A 4 10.82 4.25 20.83
CA GLN A 4 10.07 5.50 20.96
C GLN A 4 10.35 6.43 19.76
N CYS A 5 9.91 6.05 18.57
CA CYS A 5 10.00 6.88 17.37
C CYS A 5 8.98 8.02 17.47
N ASN A 6 9.48 9.26 17.42
CA ASN A 6 8.65 10.47 17.38
C ASN A 6 7.89 10.61 16.06
N ALA A 7 8.44 10.05 14.97
CA ALA A 7 7.81 9.99 13.66
C ALA A 7 8.14 8.64 12.98
N LEU A 8 7.17 8.10 12.25
CA LEU A 8 7.33 6.88 11.47
C LEU A 8 6.80 7.14 10.05
N ILE A 9 7.67 6.98 9.06
CA ILE A 9 7.32 7.08 7.64
C ILE A 9 7.50 5.69 7.02
N LEU A 10 6.43 5.15 6.44
CA LEU A 10 6.45 3.87 5.74
C LEU A 10 6.33 4.12 4.25
N VAL A 11 7.32 3.68 3.48
CA VAL A 11 7.34 3.79 2.01
C VAL A 11 7.32 2.39 1.42
N GLY A 12 6.48 2.18 0.44
CA GLY A 12 6.32 0.90 -0.22
C GLY A 12 5.03 0.84 -1.03
N ASP A 13 4.68 -0.35 -1.48
CA ASP A 13 3.46 -0.59 -2.23
C ASP A 13 2.77 -1.87 -1.72
N PRO A 14 1.65 -1.74 -0.99
CA PRO A 14 0.90 -2.89 -0.49
C PRO A 14 0.32 -3.80 -1.59
N HIS A 15 0.28 -3.36 -2.85
CA HIS A 15 -0.18 -4.15 -3.99
C HIS A 15 0.93 -4.98 -4.65
N GLN A 16 2.19 -4.78 -4.26
CA GLN A 16 3.32 -5.58 -4.73
C GLN A 16 3.59 -6.81 -3.83
N LEU A 17 4.76 -7.44 -4.02
CA LEU A 17 5.10 -8.67 -3.33
C LEU A 17 5.07 -8.50 -1.80
N PRO A 18 4.31 -9.34 -1.08
CA PRO A 18 4.32 -9.33 0.38
C PRO A 18 5.61 -9.96 0.93
N PRO A 19 5.91 -9.77 2.23
CA PRO A 19 6.95 -10.52 2.92
C PRO A 19 6.85 -12.02 2.66
N THR A 20 7.96 -12.65 2.28
CA THR A 20 8.03 -14.09 2.09
C THR A 20 7.95 -14.80 3.43
N VAL A 21 6.89 -15.60 3.64
CA VAL A 21 6.72 -16.44 4.82
C VAL A 21 6.88 -17.89 4.40
N ILE A 22 7.80 -18.63 5.02
CA ILE A 22 8.05 -20.04 4.66
C ILE A 22 7.04 -20.97 5.32
N SER A 23 6.75 -20.73 6.60
CA SER A 23 5.81 -21.55 7.38
C SER A 23 4.38 -21.40 6.86
N GLN A 24 3.78 -22.51 6.45
CA GLN A 24 2.40 -22.53 5.97
C GLN A 24 1.41 -22.10 7.07
N LYS A 25 1.62 -22.57 8.30
CA LYS A 25 0.83 -22.15 9.47
C LYS A 25 0.93 -20.64 9.71
N ALA A 26 2.11 -20.05 9.54
CA ALA A 26 2.27 -18.60 9.68
C ALA A 26 1.56 -17.82 8.56
N LYS A 27 1.56 -18.33 7.32
CA LYS A 27 0.77 -17.75 6.22
C LYS A 27 -0.72 -17.76 6.53
N GLU A 28 -1.25 -18.88 7.03
CA GLU A 28 -2.66 -19.01 7.45
C GLU A 28 -3.01 -18.02 8.55
N LEU A 29 -2.08 -17.76 9.46
CA LEU A 29 -2.18 -16.73 10.50
C LEU A 29 -1.87 -15.31 10.00
N LYS A 30 -1.80 -15.09 8.67
CA LYS A 30 -1.59 -13.80 8.00
C LYS A 30 -0.28 -13.09 8.34
N TYR A 31 0.77 -13.82 8.71
CA TYR A 31 2.10 -13.23 8.94
C TYR A 31 2.72 -12.60 7.67
N GLY A 32 2.17 -12.90 6.49
CA GLY A 32 2.55 -12.24 5.24
C GLY A 32 1.97 -10.82 5.10
N GLN A 33 1.11 -10.35 6.01
CA GLN A 33 0.61 -8.98 5.97
C GLN A 33 1.64 -8.02 6.59
N SER A 34 2.18 -7.12 5.78
CA SER A 34 3.10 -6.08 6.27
C SER A 34 2.38 -5.08 7.19
N LEU A 35 3.16 -4.40 8.04
CA LEU A 35 2.64 -3.31 8.87
C LEU A 35 1.96 -2.24 8.02
N MET A 36 2.58 -1.86 6.89
CA MET A 36 2.02 -0.88 5.96
C MET A 36 0.66 -1.33 5.40
N ALA A 37 0.57 -2.55 4.89
CA ALA A 37 -0.68 -3.08 4.33
C ALA A 37 -1.80 -3.10 5.38
N ARG A 38 -1.47 -3.45 6.63
CA ARG A 38 -2.43 -3.40 7.74
C ARG A 38 -2.87 -1.97 8.06
N LEU A 39 -1.93 -1.02 8.15
CA LEU A 39 -2.25 0.37 8.48
C LEU A 39 -3.07 1.04 7.37
N VAL A 40 -2.70 0.86 6.08
CA VAL A 40 -3.44 1.44 4.96
C VAL A 40 -4.91 1.00 4.98
N ASN A 41 -5.18 -0.30 5.11
CA ASN A 41 -6.55 -0.82 5.13
C ASN A 41 -7.39 -0.28 6.29
N ASN A 42 -6.80 -0.19 7.50
CA ASN A 42 -7.54 0.25 8.68
C ASN A 42 -7.68 1.77 8.77
N LEU A 43 -6.63 2.52 8.42
CA LEU A 43 -6.64 3.99 8.47
C LEU A 43 -7.52 4.58 7.37
N ASP A 44 -7.52 4.03 6.15
CA ASP A 44 -8.42 4.51 5.10
C ASP A 44 -9.88 4.33 5.49
N HIS A 45 -10.23 3.19 6.10
CA HIS A 45 -11.59 2.95 6.59
C HIS A 45 -11.96 3.94 7.71
N TYR A 46 -11.12 4.01 8.74
CA TYR A 46 -11.32 4.89 9.88
C TYR A 46 -11.45 6.36 9.45
N CYS A 47 -10.56 6.85 8.59
CA CYS A 47 -10.57 8.23 8.13
C CYS A 47 -11.82 8.54 7.28
N LYS A 48 -12.28 7.61 6.44
CA LYS A 48 -13.52 7.79 5.67
C LYS A 48 -14.75 7.88 6.56
N GLU A 49 -14.91 6.96 7.52
CA GLU A 49 -16.05 6.96 8.44
C GLU A 49 -16.09 8.21 9.32
N ASN A 50 -14.92 8.68 9.76
CA ASN A 50 -14.80 9.81 10.67
C ASN A 50 -14.60 11.15 9.94
N LYS A 51 -14.69 11.19 8.61
CA LYS A 51 -14.45 12.38 7.77
C LYS A 51 -13.11 13.10 8.09
N LYS A 52 -12.06 12.32 8.38
CA LYS A 52 -10.71 12.82 8.66
C LYS A 52 -9.80 12.68 7.42
N PRO A 53 -8.77 13.52 7.27
CA PRO A 53 -7.78 13.32 6.22
C PRO A 53 -7.07 11.98 6.41
N SER A 54 -6.88 11.22 5.32
CA SER A 54 -6.06 10.01 5.36
C SER A 54 -4.58 10.38 5.44
N PRO A 55 -3.79 9.76 6.33
CA PRO A 55 -2.34 9.91 6.34
C PRO A 55 -1.66 9.13 5.20
N VAL A 56 -2.41 8.33 4.44
CA VAL A 56 -1.91 7.54 3.31
C VAL A 56 -1.84 8.44 2.08
N VAL A 57 -0.64 8.59 1.52
CA VAL A 57 -0.40 9.36 0.30
C VAL A 57 -0.04 8.40 -0.84
N PHE A 58 -0.79 8.46 -1.94
CA PHE A 58 -0.50 7.70 -3.15
C PHE A 58 0.22 8.58 -4.18
N LEU A 59 1.38 8.13 -4.66
CA LEU A 59 2.13 8.82 -5.72
C LEU A 59 1.64 8.34 -7.08
N SER A 60 0.87 9.18 -7.77
CA SER A 60 0.18 8.80 -9.01
C SER A 60 1.02 8.96 -10.28
N CYS A 61 2.07 9.79 -10.27
CA CYS A 61 2.87 10.03 -11.47
C CYS A 61 3.96 8.96 -11.58
N GLN A 62 4.01 8.26 -12.71
CA GLN A 62 5.03 7.25 -13.02
C GLN A 62 5.86 7.70 -14.22
N TYR A 63 7.16 7.40 -14.18
CA TYR A 63 8.14 7.89 -15.15
C TYR A 63 8.91 6.76 -15.85
N ARG A 64 8.44 5.50 -15.74
CA ARG A 64 9.16 4.32 -16.25
C ARG A 64 8.50 3.72 -17.48
N MET A 65 7.20 3.47 -17.41
CA MET A 65 6.44 2.75 -18.43
C MET A 65 5.97 3.72 -19.51
N HIS A 66 5.93 3.26 -20.76
CA HIS A 66 5.17 3.93 -21.82
C HIS A 66 3.67 4.00 -21.43
N PRO A 67 2.90 5.04 -21.83
CA PRO A 67 1.49 5.19 -21.45
C PRO A 67 0.62 3.94 -21.68
N GLU A 68 0.80 3.27 -22.82
CA GLU A 68 0.05 2.04 -23.16
C GLU A 68 0.40 0.87 -22.22
N ILE A 69 1.67 0.74 -21.81
CA ILE A 69 2.10 -0.27 -20.83
C ILE A 69 1.52 0.08 -19.45
N CYS A 70 1.48 1.36 -19.09
CA CYS A 70 0.95 1.83 -17.81
C CYS A 70 -0.57 1.64 -17.70
N GLU A 71 -1.31 1.63 -18.80
CA GLU A 71 -2.77 1.51 -18.80
C GLU A 71 -3.23 0.24 -18.06
N PHE A 72 -2.61 -0.91 -18.38
CA PHE A 72 -2.99 -2.19 -17.78
C PHE A 72 -2.84 -2.22 -16.25
N PRO A 73 -1.66 -1.97 -15.64
CA PRO A 73 -1.50 -1.98 -14.19
C PRO A 73 -2.29 -0.84 -13.53
N SER A 74 -2.37 0.34 -14.16
CA SER A 74 -3.18 1.45 -13.64
C SER A 74 -4.63 1.01 -13.46
N LYS A 75 -5.24 0.42 -14.49
CA LYS A 75 -6.63 -0.04 -14.47
C LYS A 75 -6.87 -1.18 -13.49
N HIS A 76 -6.03 -2.22 -13.50
CA HIS A 76 -6.32 -3.47 -12.79
C HIS A 76 -5.83 -3.48 -11.34
N ILE A 77 -4.79 -2.71 -11.02
CA ILE A 77 -4.14 -2.71 -9.69
C ILE A 77 -4.45 -1.41 -8.95
N TYR A 78 -4.30 -0.26 -9.63
CA TYR A 78 -4.34 1.06 -8.99
C TYR A 78 -5.59 1.87 -9.31
N ARG A 79 -6.71 1.23 -9.69
CA ARG A 79 -8.02 1.90 -9.92
C ARG A 79 -7.95 3.12 -10.86
N LYS A 80 -7.16 3.02 -11.92
CA LYS A 80 -6.89 4.08 -12.91
C LYS A 80 -6.20 5.33 -12.33
N ALA A 81 -5.53 5.21 -11.18
CA ALA A 81 -4.89 6.34 -10.52
C ALA A 81 -3.49 6.66 -11.04
N LEU A 82 -2.79 5.72 -11.70
CA LEU A 82 -1.46 6.00 -12.27
C LEU A 82 -1.56 6.83 -13.56
N LYS A 83 -0.67 7.81 -13.70
CA LYS A 83 -0.53 8.74 -14.83
C LYS A 83 0.92 8.71 -15.33
N THR A 84 1.08 8.78 -16.64
CA THR A 84 2.39 8.92 -17.29
C THR A 84 2.60 10.38 -17.63
N ASP A 85 3.78 10.90 -17.34
CA ASP A 85 4.24 12.23 -17.77
C ASP A 85 4.81 12.15 -19.21
#